data_AF-A0A9D4YQC4-F1
#
_entry.id   AF-A0A9D4YQC4-F1
#
_cell.length_a   1.000
_cell.length_b   1.000
_cell.length_c   1.000
_cell.angle_alpha   90.00
_cell.angle_beta   90.00
_cell.angle_gamma   90.00
#
_symmetry.space_group_name_H-M   'P 1'
#
loop_
_entity.id
_entity.type
_entity.pdbx_description
1 polymer ?
#
loop_
_entity_poly.entity_id
_entity_poly.type
_entity_poly.pdbx_seq_one_letter_code
_entity_poly.pdbx_strand_id
1 'polypeptide(L)'
;MAHDVSLADFALRASDFLYDDLYRYAAPSNDEEFRVKYRFPKQSMVHILEELRLNRRSDNRGEPILHLLKLLITLRFYATGTRQCVVGDLVNVSQPSVSRSIWEVTQEICVRLFPKYVRLPSIAEVKSVKRRFYNIDGFPGVTGCIDCTHVQIISPGG
;
A
#
# COMPACT_ATOMS: atom_id res chain seq x y z
N MET A 1 -4.62 3.32 24.88
CA MET A 1 -5.03 4.74 25.01
C MET A 1 -3.95 5.72 24.50
N ALA A 2 -3.00 5.28 23.66
CA ALA A 2 -1.89 6.13 23.15
C ALA A 2 -1.77 6.17 21.61
N HIS A 3 -2.76 5.64 20.87
CA HIS A 3 -2.70 5.50 19.42
C HIS A 3 -3.47 6.58 18.63
N ASP A 4 -4.32 7.37 19.29
CA ASP A 4 -5.10 8.43 18.61
C ASP A 4 -4.33 9.74 18.42
N VAL A 5 -3.25 9.97 19.17
CA VAL A 5 -2.51 11.24 19.15
C VAL A 5 -1.80 11.47 17.80
N SER A 6 -1.31 10.42 17.14
CA SER A 6 -0.64 10.52 15.84
C SER A 6 -1.61 10.94 14.72
N LEU A 7 -2.76 10.27 14.60
CA LEU A 7 -3.73 10.53 13.53
C LEU A 7 -4.47 11.85 13.72
N ALA A 8 -4.81 12.21 14.96
CA ALA A 8 -5.41 13.50 15.27
C ALA A 8 -4.44 14.65 14.98
N ASP A 9 -3.15 14.53 15.31
CA ASP A 9 -2.13 15.53 14.94
C ASP A 9 -1.91 15.62 13.42
N PHE A 10 -2.02 14.50 12.69
CA PHE A 10 -1.98 14.53 11.22
C PHE A 10 -3.22 15.18 10.61
N ALA A 11 -4.41 14.94 11.17
CA ALA A 11 -5.66 15.58 10.77
C ALA A 11 -5.68 17.08 11.13
N LEU A 12 -5.13 17.47 12.29
CA LEU A 12 -4.99 18.87 12.71
C LEU A 12 -3.99 19.65 11.84
N ARG A 13 -2.99 18.97 11.25
CA ARG A 13 -2.09 19.53 10.24
C ARG A 13 -2.72 19.63 8.84
N ALA A 14 -3.85 18.97 8.60
CA ALA A 14 -4.67 19.15 7.42
C ALA A 14 -5.57 20.39 7.63
N SER A 15 -4.96 21.57 7.65
CA SER A 15 -5.54 22.81 8.16
C SER A 15 -6.68 23.43 7.35
N ASP A 16 -7.28 22.72 6.38
CA ASP A 16 -8.47 23.17 5.67
C ASP A 16 -9.60 22.16 5.86
N PHE A 17 -10.77 22.66 6.24
CA PHE A 17 -12.03 21.91 6.43
C PHE A 17 -12.31 20.89 5.31
N LEU A 18 -11.91 21.21 4.07
CA LEU A 18 -12.01 20.34 2.91
C LEU A 18 -11.23 19.03 3.06
N TYR A 19 -10.02 19.06 3.63
CA TYR A 19 -9.21 17.86 3.83
C TYR A 19 -9.70 17.02 5.01
N ASP A 20 -10.29 17.64 6.03
CA ASP A 20 -10.85 16.93 7.18
C ASP A 20 -12.07 16.08 6.75
N ASP A 21 -12.97 16.64 5.95
CA ASP A 21 -14.08 15.89 5.36
C ASP A 21 -13.61 14.82 4.38
N LEU A 22 -12.62 15.14 3.54
CA LEU A 22 -12.04 14.17 2.60
C LEU A 22 -11.33 13.03 3.34
N TYR A 23 -10.66 13.35 4.44
CA TYR A 23 -9.98 12.39 5.30
C TYR A 23 -10.99 11.49 6.00
N ARG A 24 -12.07 12.03 6.58
CA ARG A 24 -13.15 11.22 7.17
C ARG A 24 -13.79 10.29 6.16
N TYR A 25 -14.00 10.77 4.93
CA TYR A 25 -14.56 9.95 3.85
C TYR A 25 -13.60 8.85 3.43
N ALA A 26 -12.33 9.19 3.21
CA ALA A 26 -11.32 8.25 2.77
C ALA A 26 -10.98 7.23 3.87
N ALA A 27 -10.72 7.66 5.10
CA ALA A 27 -10.28 6.82 6.21
C ALA A 27 -11.35 6.78 7.32
N PRO A 28 -12.17 5.71 7.36
CA PRO A 28 -13.17 5.55 8.40
C PRO A 28 -12.55 5.57 9.81
N SER A 29 -13.29 6.10 10.77
CA SER A 29 -12.90 6.05 12.18
C SER A 29 -12.87 4.62 12.72
N ASN A 30 -13.74 3.74 12.20
CA ASN A 30 -13.80 2.33 12.56
C ASN A 30 -12.68 1.52 11.88
N ASP A 31 -11.86 0.86 12.69
CA ASP A 31 -10.74 0.02 12.25
C ASP A 31 -11.17 -1.18 11.40
N GLU A 32 -12.34 -1.77 11.66
CA GLU A 32 -12.85 -2.88 10.87
C GLU A 32 -13.20 -2.42 9.46
N GLU A 33 -13.91 -1.31 9.36
CA GLU A 33 -14.28 -0.72 8.08
C GLU A 33 -13.05 -0.27 7.30
N PHE A 34 -12.06 0.31 7.99
CA PHE A 34 -10.77 0.63 7.39
C PHE A 34 -10.10 -0.62 6.83
N ARG A 35 -10.04 -1.70 7.61
CA ARG A 35 -9.40 -2.95 7.18
C ARG A 35 -10.10 -3.57 5.98
N VAL A 36 -11.43 -3.57 5.93
CA VAL A 36 -12.19 -4.04 4.77
C VAL A 36 -11.90 -3.20 3.54
N LYS A 37 -11.87 -1.86 3.67
CA LYS A 37 -11.66 -0.94 2.54
C LYS A 37 -10.24 -0.93 2.00
N TYR A 38 -9.24 -1.10 2.86
CA TYR A 38 -7.83 -0.94 2.52
C TYR A 38 -7.04 -2.24 2.55
N ARG A 39 -7.64 -3.35 2.98
CA ARG A 39 -6.97 -4.65 3.23
C ARG A 39 -5.72 -4.49 4.11
N PHE A 40 -5.72 -3.48 4.96
CA PHE A 40 -4.56 -3.07 5.74
C PHE A 40 -5.00 -2.59 7.13
N PRO A 41 -4.31 -2.99 8.22
CA PRO A 41 -4.59 -2.44 9.55
C PRO A 41 -4.24 -0.95 9.62
N LYS A 42 -5.09 -0.16 10.28
CA LYS A 42 -4.91 1.30 10.42
C LYS A 42 -3.59 1.65 11.11
N GLN A 43 -3.23 0.89 12.16
CA GLN A 43 -1.95 1.07 12.86
C GLN A 43 -0.73 0.81 11.96
N SER A 44 -0.81 -0.21 11.09
CA SER A 44 0.26 -0.48 10.12
C SER A 44 0.40 0.64 9.09
N MET A 45 -0.72 1.28 8.70
CA MET A 45 -0.68 2.45 7.82
C MET A 45 0.02 3.63 8.48
N VAL A 46 -0.27 3.91 9.76
CA VAL A 46 0.41 4.97 10.54
C VAL A 46 1.92 4.71 10.60
N HIS A 47 2.29 3.47 10.93
CA HIS A 47 3.70 3.07 10.99
C HIS A 47 4.41 3.25 9.62
N ILE A 48 3.75 2.83 8.53
CA ILE A 48 4.27 3.04 7.18
C ILE A 48 4.42 4.55 6.89
N LEU A 49 3.42 5.36 7.21
CA LEU A 49 3.44 6.80 6.95
C LEU A 49 4.63 7.49 7.64
N GLU A 50 4.95 7.08 8.86
CA GLU A 50 6.11 7.59 9.62
C GLU A 50 7.45 7.19 8.99
N GLU A 51 7.52 6.03 8.34
CA GLU A 51 8.73 5.56 7.66
C GLU A 51 8.90 6.13 6.23
N LEU A 52 7.81 6.52 5.57
CA LEU A 52 7.85 7.09 4.23
C LEU A 52 8.36 8.53 4.29
N ARG A 53 9.31 8.87 3.41
CA ARG A 53 9.74 10.25 3.21
C ARG A 53 9.20 10.79 1.90
N LEU A 54 7.89 11.01 1.87
CA LEU A 54 7.25 11.69 0.75
C LEU A 54 7.80 13.13 0.73
N ASN A 55 8.52 13.48 -0.33
CA ASN A 55 9.12 14.81 -0.45
C ASN A 55 8.02 15.83 -0.80
N ARG A 56 8.08 17.02 -0.18
CA ARG A 56 7.40 18.19 -0.74
C ARG A 56 8.14 18.58 -2.02
N ARG A 57 7.44 18.64 -3.16
CA ARG A 57 7.99 19.26 -4.36
C ARG A 57 8.41 20.67 -4.01
N SER A 58 9.60 21.02 -4.46
CA SER A 58 10.21 22.34 -4.34
C SER A 58 9.74 23.28 -5.45
N ASP A 59 8.68 22.95 -6.19
CA ASP A 59 8.07 23.89 -7.12
C ASP A 59 7.17 24.88 -6.36
N ASN A 60 7.17 26.14 -6.79
CA ASN A 60 6.39 27.22 -6.16
C ASN A 60 4.86 27.04 -6.31
N ARG A 61 4.39 25.84 -6.68
CA ARG A 61 2.99 25.49 -6.91
C ARG A 61 2.31 24.92 -5.66
N GLY A 62 3.09 24.67 -4.60
CA GLY A 62 2.62 23.99 -3.41
C GLY A 62 2.38 22.50 -3.65
N GLU A 63 2.32 21.71 -2.58
CA GLU A 63 1.87 20.31 -2.65
C GLU A 63 0.36 20.25 -2.43
N PRO A 64 -0.45 20.02 -3.48
CA PRO A 64 -1.90 20.04 -3.36
C PRO A 64 -2.48 18.75 -2.77
N ILE A 65 -1.66 17.77 -2.35
CA ILE A 65 -2.14 16.52 -1.76
C ILE A 65 -1.27 16.18 -0.54
N LEU A 66 -1.92 16.04 0.61
CA LEU A 66 -1.29 15.63 1.86
C LEU A 66 -0.66 14.23 1.72
N HIS A 67 0.50 14.00 2.36
CA HIS A 67 1.20 12.71 2.36
C HIS A 67 0.31 11.54 2.79
N LEU A 68 -0.50 11.75 3.84
CA LEU A 68 -1.49 10.79 4.31
C LEU A 68 -2.52 10.45 3.22
N LEU A 69 -3.02 11.46 2.50
CA LEU A 69 -3.97 11.25 1.42
C LEU A 69 -3.33 10.51 0.23
N LYS A 70 -2.07 10.82 -0.12
CA LYS A 70 -1.31 10.05 -1.13
C LYS A 70 -1.21 8.56 -0.74
N LEU A 71 -0.93 8.28 0.53
CA LEU A 71 -0.86 6.91 1.05
C LEU A 71 -2.22 6.22 0.99
N LEU A 72 -3.30 6.87 1.44
CA LEU A 72 -4.66 6.32 1.39
C LEU A 72 -5.09 6.02 -0.07
N ILE A 73 -4.89 6.96 -0.99
CA ILE A 73 -5.15 6.74 -2.43
C ILE A 73 -4.44 5.48 -2.92
N THR A 74 -3.16 5.35 -2.58
CA THR A 74 -2.32 4.24 -3.02
C THR A 74 -2.77 2.90 -2.43
N LEU A 75 -3.03 2.86 -1.12
CA LEU A 75 -3.53 1.66 -0.44
C LEU A 75 -4.91 1.25 -0.98
N ARG A 76 -5.80 2.21 -1.25
CA ARG A 76 -7.11 1.94 -1.85
C ARG A 76 -6.97 1.29 -3.22
N PHE A 77 -6.04 1.79 -4.04
CA PHE A 77 -5.75 1.22 -5.35
C PHE A 77 -5.22 -0.22 -5.23
N TYR A 78 -4.25 -0.49 -4.36
CA TYR A 78 -3.73 -1.85 -4.15
C TYR A 78 -4.78 -2.82 -3.61
N ALA A 79 -5.62 -2.38 -2.69
CA ALA A 79 -6.64 -3.22 -2.07
C ALA A 79 -7.73 -3.66 -3.06
N THR A 80 -8.09 -2.79 -4.00
CA THR A 80 -9.23 -2.99 -4.90
C THR A 80 -8.83 -3.43 -6.31
N GLY A 81 -7.61 -3.13 -6.76
CA GLY A 81 -7.18 -3.37 -8.14
C GLY A 81 -8.03 -2.62 -9.19
N THR A 82 -8.79 -1.59 -8.79
CA THR A 82 -9.71 -0.86 -9.68
C THR A 82 -9.00 0.18 -10.53
N ARG A 83 -9.74 0.86 -11.41
CA ARG A 83 -9.21 1.94 -12.26
C ARG A 83 -8.85 3.17 -11.41
N GLN A 84 -7.74 3.81 -11.74
CA GLN A 84 -7.27 5.01 -11.02
C GLN A 84 -8.27 6.17 -11.03
N CYS A 85 -9.09 6.33 -12.07
CA CYS A 85 -10.15 7.34 -12.09
C CYS A 85 -11.21 7.08 -11.02
N VAL A 86 -11.59 5.82 -10.77
CA VAL A 86 -12.56 5.47 -9.72
C VAL A 86 -12.01 5.84 -8.34
N VAL A 87 -10.72 5.58 -8.11
CA VAL A 87 -10.05 6.01 -6.87
C VAL A 87 -10.01 7.54 -6.78
N GLY A 88 -9.76 8.22 -7.90
CA GLY A 88 -9.76 9.68 -7.98
C GLY A 88 -11.11 10.30 -7.66
N ASP A 89 -12.19 9.74 -8.21
CA ASP A 89 -13.57 10.19 -7.98
C ASP A 89 -13.96 10.05 -6.50
N LEU A 90 -13.53 8.97 -5.83
CA LEU A 90 -13.80 8.75 -4.41
C LEU A 90 -13.16 9.81 -3.50
N VAL A 91 -12.01 10.34 -3.89
CA VAL A 91 -11.26 11.33 -3.10
C VAL A 91 -11.19 12.69 -3.79
N ASN A 92 -12.06 12.94 -4.76
CA ASN A 92 -12.15 14.19 -5.53
C ASN A 92 -10.79 14.71 -6.04
N VAL A 93 -9.94 13.83 -6.57
CA VAL A 93 -8.68 14.20 -7.21
C VAL A 93 -8.63 13.66 -8.64
N SER A 94 -7.94 14.39 -9.52
CA SER A 94 -7.79 13.96 -10.91
C SER A 94 -6.98 12.66 -11.02
N GLN A 95 -7.29 11.85 -12.04
CA GLN A 95 -6.56 10.59 -12.30
C GLN A 95 -5.03 10.79 -12.42
N PRO A 96 -4.49 11.84 -13.07
CA PRO A 96 -3.04 12.10 -13.08
C PRO A 96 -2.45 12.31 -11.68
N SER A 97 -3.22 12.89 -10.75
CA SER A 97 -2.80 13.05 -9.35
C SER A 97 -2.82 11.72 -8.59
N VAL A 98 -3.79 10.84 -8.87
CA VAL A 98 -3.78 9.45 -8.37
C VAL A 98 -2.54 8.72 -8.86
N SER A 99 -2.25 8.77 -10.16
CA SER A 99 -1.08 8.11 -10.75
C SER A 99 0.22 8.57 -10.10
N ARG A 100 0.39 9.88 -9.88
CA ARG A 100 1.57 10.44 -9.21
C ARG A 100 1.65 10.01 -7.75
N SER A 101 0.53 9.99 -7.03
CA SER A 101 0.47 9.55 -5.64
C SER A 101 0.89 8.09 -5.50
N ILE A 102 0.36 7.21 -6.36
CA ILE A 102 0.74 5.79 -6.42
C ILE A 102 2.24 5.70 -6.66
N TRP A 103 2.74 6.35 -7.70
CA TRP A 103 4.16 6.28 -8.05
C TRP A 103 5.08 6.72 -6.90
N GLU A 104 4.83 7.89 -6.32
CA GLU A 104 5.65 8.44 -5.23
C GLU A 104 5.65 7.50 -4.01
N VAL A 105 4.48 6.99 -3.61
CA VAL A 105 4.37 6.05 -2.49
C VAL A 105 5.02 4.71 -2.80
N THR A 106 4.81 4.13 -4.00
CA THR A 106 5.46 2.88 -4.41
C THR A 106 6.98 3.00 -4.37
N GLN A 107 7.54 4.11 -4.86
CA GLN A 107 8.98 4.31 -4.86
C GLN A 107 9.57 4.36 -3.45
N GLU A 108 8.95 5.11 -2.56
CA GLU A 108 9.40 5.17 -1.16
C GLU A 108 9.26 3.81 -0.45
N ILE A 109 8.20 3.04 -0.74
CA ILE A 109 8.06 1.66 -0.25
C ILE A 109 9.23 0.80 -0.75
N CYS A 110 9.51 0.81 -2.05
CA CYS A 110 10.56 0.00 -2.65
C CYS A 110 11.97 0.36 -2.14
N VAL A 111 12.24 1.64 -1.91
CA VAL A 111 13.57 2.08 -1.46
C VAL A 111 13.76 1.88 0.04
N ARG A 112 12.73 2.14 0.87
CA ARG A 112 12.87 2.18 2.33
C ARG A 112 12.33 0.96 3.04
N LEU A 113 11.16 0.48 2.64
CA LEU A 113 10.45 -0.56 3.38
C LEU A 113 10.80 -1.95 2.85
N PHE A 114 10.87 -2.11 1.53
CA PHE A 114 11.16 -3.40 0.91
C PHE A 114 12.44 -4.05 1.47
N PRO A 115 13.59 -3.34 1.59
CA PRO A 115 14.81 -3.94 2.13
C PRO A 115 14.73 -4.31 3.62
N LYS A 116 13.81 -3.68 4.38
CA LYS A 116 13.62 -3.94 5.82
C LYS A 116 12.69 -5.12 6.07
N TYR A 117 11.62 -5.22 5.29
CA TYR A 117 10.54 -6.18 5.54
C TYR A 117 10.58 -7.41 4.62
N VAL A 118 11.25 -7.33 3.48
CA VAL A 118 11.31 -8.42 2.51
C VAL A 118 12.74 -8.93 2.38
N ARG A 119 12.96 -10.18 2.84
CA ARG A 119 14.22 -10.89 2.63
C ARG A 119 14.09 -11.83 1.45
N LEU A 120 14.67 -11.44 0.31
CA LEU A 120 14.82 -12.34 -0.83
C LEU A 120 15.96 -13.34 -0.57
N PRO A 121 15.86 -14.59 -1.07
CA PRO A 121 16.97 -15.53 -0.95
C PRO A 121 18.17 -15.02 -1.73
N SER A 122 19.35 -15.14 -1.14
CA SER A 122 20.61 -14.90 -1.83
C SER A 122 20.85 -15.93 -2.92
N ILE A 123 21.76 -15.64 -3.86
CA ILE A 123 22.14 -16.55 -4.95
C ILE A 123 22.55 -17.94 -4.41
N ALA A 124 23.24 -17.97 -3.27
CA ALA A 124 23.65 -19.22 -2.61
C ALA A 124 22.45 -20.01 -2.04
N GLU A 125 21.42 -19.32 -1.55
CA GLU A 125 20.24 -19.94 -0.94
C GLU A 125 19.21 -20.40 -1.99
N VAL A 126 19.17 -19.81 -3.19
CA VAL A 126 18.17 -20.10 -4.24
C VAL A 126 18.04 -21.59 -4.53
N LYS A 127 19.15 -22.33 -4.64
CA LYS A 127 19.12 -23.78 -4.91
C LYS A 127 18.46 -24.57 -3.78
N SER A 128 18.72 -24.17 -2.53
CA SER A 128 18.10 -24.77 -1.35
C SER A 128 16.61 -24.47 -1.28
N VAL A 129 16.22 -23.21 -1.52
CA VAL A 129 14.81 -22.80 -1.54
C VAL A 129 14.02 -23.56 -2.60
N LYS A 130 14.53 -23.63 -3.83
CA LYS A 130 13.89 -24.39 -4.92
C LYS A 130 13.69 -25.86 -4.56
N ARG A 131 14.70 -26.49 -3.95
CA ARG A 131 14.61 -27.88 -3.50
C ARG A 131 13.57 -28.06 -2.39
N ARG A 132 13.51 -27.13 -1.44
CA ARG A 132 12.51 -27.19 -0.35
C ARG A 132 11.09 -27.13 -0.88
N PHE A 133 10.78 -26.23 -1.82
CA PHE A 133 9.46 -26.18 -2.44
C PHE A 133 9.14 -27.43 -3.27
N TYR A 134 10.11 -27.92 -4.04
CA TYR A 134 9.94 -29.16 -4.80
C TYR A 134 9.64 -30.36 -3.89
N ASN A 135 10.25 -30.42 -2.70
CA ASN A 135 10.02 -31.51 -1.76
C ASN A 135 8.66 -31.46 -1.05
N ILE A 136 7.93 -30.34 -1.12
CA ILE A 136 6.59 -30.25 -0.51
C ILE A 136 5.57 -31.01 -1.37
N ASP A 137 5.53 -30.70 -2.67
CA ASP A 137 4.53 -31.30 -3.58
C ASP A 137 4.97 -31.24 -5.06
N GLY A 138 6.28 -31.34 -5.32
CA GLY A 138 6.83 -31.36 -6.69
C GLY A 138 6.89 -30.02 -7.42
N PHE A 139 6.53 -28.90 -6.79
CA PHE A 139 6.55 -27.57 -7.41
C PHE A 139 7.97 -27.12 -7.80
N PRO A 140 8.32 -27.11 -9.09
CA PRO A 140 9.68 -26.82 -9.52
C PRO A 140 9.94 -25.32 -9.59
N GLY A 141 11.18 -24.91 -9.31
CA GLY A 141 11.68 -23.57 -9.63
C GLY A 141 11.23 -22.43 -8.69
N VAL A 142 10.45 -22.70 -7.65
CA VAL A 142 9.94 -21.69 -6.71
C VAL A 142 11.07 -21.08 -5.86
N THR A 143 11.18 -19.75 -5.87
CA THR A 143 12.18 -18.98 -5.08
C THR A 143 11.55 -18.21 -3.91
N GLY A 144 10.22 -18.19 -3.82
CA GLY A 144 9.45 -17.54 -2.77
C GLY A 144 7.96 -17.63 -3.10
N CYS A 145 7.11 -17.35 -2.12
CA CYS A 145 5.67 -17.34 -2.26
C CYS A 145 5.07 -16.15 -1.50
N ILE A 146 4.07 -15.51 -2.09
CA ILE A 146 3.30 -14.42 -1.46
C ILE A 146 1.83 -14.74 -1.73
N ASP A 147 1.04 -14.85 -0.65
CA ASP A 147 -0.42 -15.01 -0.65
C ASP A 147 -0.96 -15.88 -1.82
N CYS A 148 -0.59 -17.17 -1.79
CA CYS A 148 -0.88 -18.07 -2.91
C CYS A 148 -2.38 -18.30 -3.08
N THR A 149 -2.87 -18.10 -4.31
CA THR A 149 -4.18 -18.60 -4.74
C THR A 149 -4.00 -19.94 -5.44
N HIS A 150 -4.62 -21.00 -4.93
CA HIS A 150 -4.69 -22.28 -5.64
C HIS A 150 -5.65 -22.16 -6.81
N VAL A 151 -5.10 -22.14 -8.03
CA VAL A 151 -5.89 -22.24 -9.27
C VAL A 151 -5.84 -23.69 -9.73
N GLN A 152 -7.00 -24.35 -9.76
CA GLN A 152 -7.10 -25.71 -10.28
C GLN A 152 -6.81 -25.71 -11.78
N ILE A 153 -5.79 -26.46 -12.20
CA ILE A 153 -5.53 -26.72 -13.61
C ILE A 153 -6.27 -27.98 -14.00
N ILE A 154 -7.26 -27.85 -14.88
CA ILE A 154 -7.95 -28.99 -15.47
C ILE A 154 -6.98 -29.62 -16.49
N SER A 155 -6.69 -30.90 -16.33
CA SER A 155 -5.84 -31.64 -17.28
C SER A 155 -6.45 -31.54 -18.69
N PRO A 156 -5.66 -31.21 -19.74
CA PRO A 156 -6.16 -31.10 -21.11
C PRO A 156 -6.61 -32.43 -21.73
N GLY A 157 -6.60 -33.54 -20.98
CA GLY A 157 -6.93 -34.87 -21.47
C GLY A 157 -5.75 -35.49 -22.22
N GLY A 158 -5.56 -36.79 -22.01
CA GLY A 158 -4.70 -37.65 -22.84
C GLY A 158 -5.55 -38.52 -23.74
#